data_AF-A0A7N9AYY1-F1
#
_entry.id   AF-A0A7N9AYY1-F1
#
_cell.length_a   1.000
_cell.length_b   1.000
_cell.length_c   1.000
_cell.angle_alpha   90.00
_cell.angle_beta   90.00
_cell.angle_gamma   90.00
#
_symmetry.space_group_name_H-M   'P 1'
#
loop_
_entity.id
_entity.type
_entity.pdbx_description
1 polymer ?
#
loop_
_entity_poly.entity_id
_entity_poly.type
_entity_poly.pdbx_seq_one_letter_code
_entity_poly.pdbx_strand_id
1 'polypeptide(L)'
;MATLVLDNGAYTAKIGYSQEKVSVIPNCQFRSKTSRLKTFTANQLDEIKDPSGLFYILPFQKGYLVNWDVQRKVWDHLFGKEMFKIDVCSLMNTNHF
;
A
#
# COMPACT_ATOMS: atom_id res chain seq x y z
N MET A 1 -10.36 -3.43 23.29
CA MET A 1 -9.69 -4.08 22.15
C MET A 1 -9.61 -3.07 21.03
N ALA A 2 -8.42 -2.75 20.51
CA ALA A 2 -8.26 -1.78 19.43
C ALA A 2 -8.45 -2.50 18.09
N THR A 3 -9.28 -1.96 17.21
CA THR A 3 -9.53 -2.52 15.88
C THR A 3 -8.82 -1.66 14.85
N LEU A 4 -7.96 -2.26 14.02
CA LEU A 4 -7.41 -1.58 12.84
C LEU A 4 -8.43 -1.70 11.71
N VAL A 5 -8.86 -0.56 11.17
CA VAL A 5 -9.82 -0.49 10.07
C VAL A 5 -9.08 -0.14 8.78
N LEU A 6 -9.38 -0.85 7.70
CA LEU A 6 -8.87 -0.59 6.36
C LEU A 6 -10.03 -0.46 5.37
N ASP A 7 -10.17 0.72 4.76
CA ASP A 7 -10.98 0.96 3.56
C ASP A 7 -10.04 0.90 2.34
N ASN A 8 -10.10 -0.22 1.62
CA ASN A 8 -9.19 -0.53 0.51
C ASN A 8 -9.76 -0.10 -0.85
N GLY A 9 -9.58 1.18 -1.18
CA GLY A 9 -10.03 1.73 -2.46
C GLY A 9 -9.05 1.52 -3.61
N ALA A 10 -9.53 1.75 -4.83
CA ALA A 10 -8.73 1.63 -6.06
C ALA A 10 -7.65 2.71 -6.19
N TYR A 11 -7.89 3.90 -5.65
CA TYR A 11 -6.95 5.03 -5.69
C TYR A 11 -6.19 5.20 -4.37
N THR A 12 -6.90 5.08 -3.25
CA THR A 12 -6.33 5.21 -1.90
C THR A 12 -6.73 4.06 -1.00
N ALA A 13 -5.82 3.71 -0.10
CA ALA A 13 -6.08 2.89 1.07
C ALA A 13 -6.20 3.83 2.29
N LYS A 14 -7.35 3.81 2.97
CA LYS A 14 -7.54 4.57 4.21
C LYS A 14 -7.42 3.61 5.38
N ILE A 15 -6.51 3.89 6.31
CA ILE A 15 -6.17 2.96 7.38
C ILE A 15 -5.97 3.70 8.71
N GLY A 16 -6.45 3.12 9.81
CA GLY A 16 -6.30 3.69 11.14
C GLY A 16 -6.98 2.85 12.22
N TYR A 17 -6.54 3.01 13.47
CA TYR A 17 -7.24 2.40 14.60
C TYR A 17 -8.58 3.09 14.83
N SER A 18 -9.58 2.34 15.31
CA SER A 18 -10.97 2.80 15.46
C SER A 18 -11.18 4.08 16.28
N GLN A 19 -10.20 4.46 17.11
CA GLN A 19 -10.23 5.66 17.96
C GLN A 19 -9.18 6.71 17.56
N GLU A 20 -8.46 6.50 16.47
CA GLU A 20 -7.35 7.34 16.04
C GLU A 20 -7.61 8.02 14.70
N LYS A 21 -6.70 8.91 14.31
CA LYS A 21 -6.75 9.59 13.02
C LYS A 21 -6.47 8.59 11.89
N VAL A 22 -7.27 8.66 10.83
CA VAL A 22 -7.11 7.85 9.62
C VAL A 22 -5.98 8.42 8.75
N SER A 23 -5.07 7.56 8.32
CA SER A 23 -4.10 7.83 7.26
C SER A 23 -4.74 7.56 5.90
N VAL A 24 -4.56 8.47 4.94
CA VAL A 24 -5.01 8.30 3.56
C VAL A 24 -3.79 8.13 2.67
N ILE A 25 -3.63 6.94 2.12
CA ILE A 25 -2.38 6.52 1.48
C ILE A 25 -2.66 6.13 0.01
N PRO A 26 -1.82 6.48 -0.97
CA PRO A 26 -1.98 6.00 -2.34
C PRO A 26 -1.96 4.47 -2.40
N ASN A 27 -2.95 3.86 -3.06
CA ASN A 27 -2.97 2.41 -3.27
C ASN A 27 -2.25 2.05 -4.58
N CYS A 28 -0.95 2.31 -4.62
CA CYS A 28 -0.16 2.07 -5.82
C CYS A 28 1.34 1.92 -5.52
N GLN A 29 2.08 1.49 -6.55
CA GLN A 29 3.53 1.62 -6.60
C GLN A 29 3.92 2.68 -7.61
N PHE A 30 4.95 3.46 -7.28
CA PHE A 30 5.58 4.40 -8.18
C PHE A 30 6.90 3.84 -8.67
N ARG A 31 7.18 4.03 -9.95
CA ARG A 31 8.46 3.67 -10.57
C ARG A 31 9.00 4.83 -11.37
N SER A 32 10.32 4.98 -11.36
CA SER A 32 11.01 5.92 -12.22
C SER A 32 11.22 5.32 -13.61
N LYS A 33 10.99 6.11 -14.67
CA LYS A 33 11.34 5.75 -16.05
C LYS A 33 12.84 5.63 -16.25
N THR A 34 13.62 6.49 -15.60
CA THR A 34 15.08 6.62 -15.76
C THR A 34 15.86 5.71 -14.80
N SER A 35 15.36 5.50 -13.57
CA SER A 35 15.97 4.58 -12.60
C SER A 35 15.13 3.32 -12.48
N ARG A 36 15.44 2.33 -13.33
CA ARG A 36 14.68 1.06 -13.42
C ARG A 36 14.67 0.23 -12.12
N LEU A 37 15.57 0.56 -11.17
CA LEU A 37 15.77 -0.18 -9.93
C LEU A 37 14.99 0.38 -8.72
N LYS A 38 14.58 1.65 -8.74
CA LYS A 38 13.87 2.24 -7.60
C LYS A 38 12.35 2.14 -7.78
N THR A 39 11.73 1.34 -6.92
CA THR A 39 10.28 1.26 -6.75
C THR A 39 9.92 1.85 -5.40
N PHE A 40 8.93 2.73 -5.38
CA PHE A 40 8.40 3.33 -4.16
C PHE A 40 6.98 2.83 -3.96
N THR A 41 6.62 2.46 -2.75
CA THR A 41 5.28 1.97 -2.44
C THR A 41 4.51 3.03 -1.69
N ALA A 42 3.23 3.21 -2.00
CA ALA A 42 2.33 4.02 -1.18
C ALA A 42 2.84 5.47 -0.99
N ASN A 43 3.19 5.87 0.23
CA ASN A 43 3.65 7.21 0.57
C ASN A 43 5.18 7.35 0.69
N GLN A 44 5.96 6.38 0.20
CA GLN A 44 7.44 6.42 0.23
C GLN A 44 8.05 7.38 -0.82
N LEU A 45 7.48 8.57 -1.00
CA LEU A 45 7.88 9.50 -2.07
C LEU A 45 8.85 10.61 -1.62
N ASP A 46 9.14 10.69 -0.31
CA ASP A 46 9.94 11.77 0.27
C ASP A 46 11.38 11.84 -0.27
N GLU A 47 11.91 10.74 -0.80
CA GLU A 47 13.26 10.66 -1.38
C GLU A 47 13.36 11.13 -2.84
N ILE A 48 12.24 11.52 -3.46
CA ILE A 48 12.19 11.79 -4.90
C ILE A 48 12.50 13.25 -5.19
N LYS A 49 13.67 13.47 -5.79
CA LYS A 49 14.13 14.81 -6.21
C LYS A 49 13.40 15.35 -7.44
N ASP A 50 12.99 14.47 -8.35
CA ASP A 50 12.28 14.82 -9.59
C ASP A 50 11.12 13.83 -9.86
N PRO A 51 9.87 14.24 -9.60
CA PRO A 51 8.71 13.39 -9.80
C PRO A 51 8.25 13.32 -11.26
N SER A 52 8.76 14.16 -12.17
CA SER A 52 8.28 14.26 -13.55
C SER A 52 8.45 12.97 -14.37
N GLY A 53 9.47 12.17 -14.01
CA GLY A 53 9.77 10.87 -14.61
C GLY A 53 9.05 9.69 -13.97
N LEU A 54 8.18 9.90 -12.98
CA LEU A 54 7.47 8.82 -12.32
C LEU A 54 6.24 8.37 -13.11
N PHE A 55 5.94 7.08 -13.00
CA PHE A 55 4.64 6.53 -13.34
C PHE A 55 4.15 5.63 -12.20
N TYR A 56 2.84 5.50 -12.07
CA TYR A 56 2.22 4.64 -11.08
C TYR A 56 1.76 3.33 -11.70
N ILE A 57 1.76 2.28 -10.88
CA ILE A 57 1.20 0.97 -11.18
C ILE A 57 0.06 0.76 -10.19
N LEU A 58 -1.15 0.61 -10.72
CA LEU A 58 -2.34 0.38 -9.91
C LEU A 58 -2.59 -1.12 -9.71
N PRO A 59 -3.02 -1.54 -8.50
CA PRO A 59 -3.52 -2.88 -8.26
C PRO A 59 -4.91 -3.11 -8.88
N PHE A 60 -5.70 -2.04 -8.98
CA PHE A 60 -7.06 -2.07 -9.50
C PHE A 60 -7.17 -1.58 -10.94
N GLN A 61 -7.97 -2.26 -11.75
CA GLN A 61 -8.37 -1.82 -13.08
C GLN A 61 -9.88 -1.98 -13.25
N LYS A 62 -10.56 -0.92 -13.70
CA LYS A 62 -12.02 -0.89 -13.86
C LYS A 62 -12.78 -1.31 -12.59
N GLY A 63 -12.21 -1.06 -11.41
CA GLY A 63 -12.79 -1.44 -10.12
C GLY A 63 -12.44 -2.86 -9.64
N TYR A 64 -11.78 -3.67 -10.46
CA TYR A 64 -11.38 -5.03 -10.10
C TYR A 64 -9.93 -5.08 -9.64
N LEU A 65 -9.66 -5.85 -8.58
CA LEU A 65 -8.31 -6.13 -8.12
C LEU A 65 -7.66 -7.17 -9.05
N VAL A 66 -6.79 -6.69 -9.94
CA VAL A 66 -6.19 -7.53 -11.00
C VAL A 66 -4.70 -7.78 -10.77
N ASN A 67 -4.00 -6.92 -10.03
CA ASN A 67 -2.58 -7.03 -9.76
C ASN A 67 -2.31 -7.20 -8.26
N TRP A 68 -2.37 -8.46 -7.83
CA TRP A 68 -2.16 -8.86 -6.45
C TRP A 68 -0.74 -8.62 -5.95
N ASP A 69 0.27 -8.71 -6.81
CA ASP A 69 1.65 -8.42 -6.43
C ASP A 69 1.84 -6.96 -6.00
N VAL A 70 1.14 -6.04 -6.68
CA VAL A 70 1.14 -4.62 -6.29
C VAL A 70 0.39 -4.43 -4.99
N GLN A 71 -0.80 -5.02 -4.86
CA GLN A 71 -1.63 -4.89 -3.67
C GLN A 71 -0.93 -5.45 -2.42
N ARG A 72 -0.31 -6.64 -2.53
CA ARG A 72 0.43 -7.25 -1.43
C ARG A 72 1.54 -6.33 -0.95
N LYS A 73 2.33 -5.76 -1.85
CA LYS A 73 3.41 -4.83 -1.49
C LYS A 73 2.89 -3.56 -0.80
N VAL A 74 1.75 -3.02 -1.25
CA VAL A 74 1.09 -1.90 -0.54
C VAL A 74 0.69 -2.33 0.86
N TRP A 75 0.09 -3.51 1.03
CA TRP A 75 -0.26 -4.03 2.35
C TRP A 75 0.94 -4.34 3.23
N ASP A 76 2.04 -4.88 2.68
CA ASP A 76 3.28 -5.11 3.42
C ASP A 76 3.82 -3.80 4.00
N HIS A 77 3.71 -2.69 3.25
CA HIS A 77 4.05 -1.36 3.72
C HIS A 77 3.10 -0.85 4.82
N LEU A 78 1.79 -0.92 4.57
CA LEU A 78 0.77 -0.44 5.51
C LEU A 78 0.80 -1.22 6.84
N PHE A 79 0.78 -2.54 6.79
CA PHE A 79 0.76 -3.36 8.00
C PHE A 79 2.15 -3.51 8.61
N GLY A 80 3.21 -3.35 7.83
CA GLY A 80 4.57 -3.57 8.26
C GLY A 80 5.10 -2.56 9.29
N LYS A 81 6.40 -2.69 9.56
CA LYS A 81 7.10 -1.93 10.60
C LYS A 81 7.09 -0.42 10.39
N GLU A 82 6.94 0.02 9.15
CA GLU A 82 6.98 1.43 8.75
C GLU A 82 5.72 2.20 9.18
N MET A 83 4.56 1.55 9.28
CA MET A 83 3.31 2.20 9.64
C MET A 83 2.66 1.60 10.89
N PHE A 84 1.97 0.47 10.78
CA PHE A 84 1.12 -0.04 11.87
C PHE A 84 1.74 -1.19 12.70
N LYS A 85 2.91 -1.73 12.30
CA LYS A 85 3.69 -2.74 13.05
C LYS A 85 2.90 -4.02 13.40
N ILE A 86 2.08 -4.49 12.46
CA ILE A 86 1.29 -5.71 12.57
C ILE A 86 2.05 -6.86 11.91
N ASP A 87 2.13 -8.00 12.62
CA ASP A 87 2.66 -9.23 12.04
C ASP A 87 1.60 -9.95 11.19
N VAL A 88 1.67 -9.71 9.88
CA VAL A 88 0.69 -10.22 8.89
C VAL A 88 0.84 -11.73 8.64
N CYS A 89 1.98 -12.35 8.98
CA CYS A 89 2.18 -13.79 8.84
C CYS A 89 1.21 -14.60 9.71
N SER A 90 0.76 -14.02 10.82
CA SER A 90 -0.27 -14.62 11.68
C SER A 90 -1.68 -14.56 11.07
N LEU A 91 -1.95 -13.62 10.17
CA LEU A 91 -3.27 -13.39 9.59
C LEU A 91 -3.52 -14.24 8.34
N MET A 92 -2.52 -14.41 7.47
CA MET A 92 -2.68 -15.15 6.20
C MET A 92 -2.66 -16.69 6.34
N ASN A 93 -2.22 -17.22 7.48
CA ASN A 93 -2.21 -18.67 7.76
C ASN A 93 -3.60 -19.24 8.10
N THR A 94 -4.66 -18.44 8.09
CA THR A 94 -6.00 -18.88 8.53
C THR A 94 -6.98 -19.22 7.42
N ASN A 95 -6.63 -19.05 6.13
CA ASN A 95 -7.54 -19.41 5.03
C ASN A 95 -6.80 -20.12 3.89
N HIS A 96 -6.48 -21.39 4.12
CA HIS A 96 -6.46 -22.36 3.02
C HIS A 96 -7.90 -22.86 2.81
N PHE A 97 -8.56 -22.29 1.81
CA PHE A 97 -9.63 -22.96 1.06
C PHE A 97 -9.09 -23.24 -0.34
#